data_AF-A0A7V1JLE8-F1
#
_entry.id   AF-A0A7V1JLE8-F1
#
_cell.length_a   1.000
_cell.length_b   1.000
_cell.length_c   1.000
_cell.angle_alpha   90.00
_cell.angle_beta   90.00
_cell.angle_gamma   90.00
#
_symmetry.space_group_name_H-M   'P 1'
#
loop_
_entity.id
_entity.type
_entity.pdbx_description
1 polymer ?
#
loop_
_entity_poly.entity_id
_entity_poly.type
_entity_poly.pdbx_seq_one_letter_code
_entity_poly.pdbx_strand_id
1 'polypeptide(L)'
;MLRIAQLSVHTCPLATLGGKETGGMNVYVRDLSRELVRRGHRVDVYTRLQDPTLPLISQALGQGGRVIHVPAGPERPYPKHQVYNHLPEFVAGVLAQAGADGITYDLIHS
;
A
#
# COMPACT_ATOMS: atom_id res chain seq x y z
N MET A 1 -4.65 15.98 13.36
CA MET A 1 -4.82 14.60 12.87
C MET A 1 -4.84 14.65 11.36
N LEU A 2 -4.02 13.84 10.68
CA LEU A 2 -3.89 13.87 9.22
C LEU A 2 -4.37 12.54 8.61
N ARG A 3 -4.85 12.59 7.38
CA ARG A 3 -5.04 11.45 6.49
C ARG A 3 -3.85 11.36 5.53
N ILE A 4 -3.12 10.27 5.60
CA ILE A 4 -1.87 10.07 4.88
C ILE A 4 -2.04 8.93 3.88
N ALA A 5 -1.73 9.20 2.61
CA ALA A 5 -1.56 8.15 1.60
C ALA A 5 -0.08 7.77 1.52
N GLN A 6 0.21 6.49 1.72
CA GLN A 6 1.54 5.92 1.58
C GLN A 6 1.57 5.06 0.31
N LEU A 7 2.41 5.40 -0.66
CA LEU A 7 2.48 4.71 -1.96
C LEU A 7 3.69 3.77 -1.98
N SER A 8 3.44 2.46 -1.95
CA SER A 8 4.48 1.43 -2.03
C SER A 8 4.17 0.43 -3.14
N VAL A 9 4.42 0.84 -4.39
CA VAL A 9 3.92 0.11 -5.58
C VAL A 9 4.51 -1.30 -5.70
N HIS A 10 5.82 -1.45 -5.46
CA HIS A 10 6.50 -2.73 -5.62
C HIS A 10 6.47 -3.60 -4.35
N THR A 11 6.35 -2.96 -3.18
CA THR A 11 6.69 -3.55 -1.90
C THR A 11 5.45 -3.64 -1.02
N CYS A 12 4.93 -4.83 -0.77
CA CYS A 12 3.83 -4.99 0.17
C CYS A 12 4.35 -4.97 1.62
N PRO A 13 3.83 -4.08 2.51
CA PRO A 13 4.23 -4.03 3.93
C PRO A 13 3.81 -5.27 4.73
N LEU A 14 2.91 -6.09 4.17
CA LEU A 14 2.44 -7.34 4.76
C LEU A 14 3.14 -8.58 4.20
N ALA A 15 4.08 -8.42 3.26
CA ALA A 15 4.85 -9.54 2.75
C ALA A 15 5.61 -10.24 3.88
N THR A 16 5.55 -11.57 3.91
CA THR A 16 6.21 -12.39 4.93
C THR A 16 7.72 -12.13 4.95
N LEU A 17 8.26 -11.83 6.13
CA LEU A 17 9.69 -11.64 6.36
C LEU A 17 10.46 -12.93 6.01
N GLY A 18 11.54 -12.81 5.23
CA GLY A 18 12.42 -13.93 4.87
C GLY A 18 12.21 -14.51 3.46
N GLY A 19 11.31 -13.96 2.64
CA GLY A 19 11.21 -14.28 1.22
C GLY A 19 12.31 -13.63 0.37
N LYS A 20 12.55 -14.15 -0.83
CA LYS A 20 13.60 -13.71 -1.78
C LYS A 20 13.55 -12.21 -2.14
N GLU A 21 12.41 -11.55 -1.92
CA GLU A 21 12.15 -10.12 -2.21
C GLU A 21 11.73 -9.31 -0.96
N THR A 22 11.83 -9.88 0.25
CA THR A 22 11.46 -9.16 1.48
C THR A 22 12.66 -8.37 2.00
N GLY A 23 12.62 -7.05 1.81
CA GLY A 23 13.72 -6.15 2.16
C GLY A 23 13.38 -5.21 3.32
N GLY A 24 14.33 -4.32 3.64
CA GLY A 24 14.16 -3.29 4.67
C GLY A 24 12.99 -2.33 4.39
N MET A 25 12.58 -2.19 3.12
CA MET A 25 11.48 -1.29 2.75
C MET A 25 10.11 -1.80 3.23
N ASN A 26 9.86 -3.12 3.21
CA ASN A 26 8.61 -3.69 3.72
C ASN A 26 8.45 -3.36 5.22
N VAL A 27 9.54 -3.54 5.97
CA VAL A 27 9.61 -3.24 7.40
C VAL A 27 9.43 -1.75 7.65
N TYR A 28 10.16 -0.91 6.91
CA TYR A 28 10.09 0.55 7.02
C TYR A 28 8.66 1.06 6.81
N VAL A 29 8.02 0.70 5.69
CA VAL A 29 6.66 1.14 5.37
C VAL A 29 5.67 0.68 6.42
N ARG A 30 5.78 -0.58 6.87
CA ARG A 30 4.91 -1.15 7.90
C ARG A 30 5.05 -0.42 9.24
N ASP A 31 6.28 -0.26 9.72
CA ASP A 31 6.55 0.23 11.06
C ASP A 31 6.36 1.76 11.14
N LEU A 32 6.72 2.50 10.10
CA LEU A 32 6.39 3.92 9.98
C LEU A 32 4.87 4.13 9.98
N SER A 33 4.13 3.37 9.17
CA SER A 33 2.67 3.49 9.09
C SER A 33 2.00 3.18 10.43
N ARG A 34 2.45 2.13 11.13
CA ARG A 34 1.96 1.78 12.46
C ARG A 34 2.24 2.88 13.49
N GLU A 35 3.44 3.45 13.47
CA GLU A 35 3.79 4.54 14.39
C GLU A 35 2.97 5.80 14.12
N LEU A 36 2.72 6.15 12.85
CA LEU A 36 1.83 7.26 12.48
C LEU A 36 0.40 7.01 12.95
N VAL A 37 -0.11 5.79 12.80
CA VAL A 37 -1.43 5.39 13.34
C VAL A 37 -1.46 5.53 14.86
N ARG A 38 -0.42 5.07 15.57
CA ARG A 38 -0.31 5.19 17.03
C ARG A 38 -0.29 6.64 17.51
N ARG A 39 0.23 7.56 16.69
CA ARG A 39 0.19 9.02 16.93
C ARG A 39 -1.16 9.66 16.60
N GLY A 40 -2.16 8.88 16.19
CA GLY A 40 -3.51 9.33 15.91
C GLY A 40 -3.76 9.78 14.47
N HIS A 41 -2.85 9.50 13.52
CA HIS A 41 -3.10 9.74 12.09
C HIS A 41 -3.89 8.59 11.46
N ARG A 42 -4.57 8.84 10.34
CA ARG A 42 -5.11 7.78 9.49
C ARG A 42 -4.14 7.52 8.35
N VAL A 43 -3.82 6.26 8.10
CA VAL A 43 -2.82 5.90 7.09
C VAL A 43 -3.38 4.83 6.17
N ASP A 44 -3.39 5.12 4.88
CA ASP A 44 -3.71 4.16 3.83
C ASP A 44 -2.43 3.85 3.05
N VAL A 45 -1.97 2.60 3.12
CA VAL A 45 -0.83 2.12 2.34
C VAL A 45 -1.33 1.46 1.08
N TYR A 46 -1.12 2.10 -0.07
CA TYR A 46 -1.42 1.53 -1.37
C TYR A 46 -0.23 0.73 -1.89
N THR A 47 -0.48 -0.53 -2.24
CA THR A 47 0.51 -1.43 -2.86
C THR A 47 -0.15 -2.18 -4.01
N ARG A 48 0.63 -2.65 -4.98
CA ARG A 48 0.10 -3.46 -6.05
C ARG A 48 -0.39 -4.81 -5.52
N LEU A 49 -1.48 -5.34 -6.07
CA LEU A 49 -1.93 -6.70 -5.82
C LEU A 49 -0.96 -7.68 -6.49
N GLN A 50 -0.25 -8.44 -5.68
CA GLN A 50 0.77 -9.41 -6.14
C GLN A 50 0.37 -10.86 -5.87
N ASP A 51 -0.74 -11.09 -5.19
CA ASP A 51 -1.31 -12.40 -4.90
C ASP A 51 -2.83 -12.23 -4.81
N PRO A 52 -3.62 -12.85 -5.70
CA PRO A 52 -5.06 -12.65 -5.78
C PRO A 52 -5.81 -13.28 -4.61
N THR A 53 -5.13 -14.08 -3.77
CA THR A 53 -5.72 -14.66 -2.56
C THR A 53 -5.72 -13.67 -1.39
N LEU A 54 -4.96 -12.56 -1.49
CA LEU A 54 -4.93 -11.51 -0.47
C LEU A 54 -6.20 -10.66 -0.51
N PRO A 55 -6.69 -10.18 0.64
CA PRO A 55 -7.80 -9.24 0.67
C PRO A 55 -7.39 -7.91 0.02
N LEU A 56 -8.28 -7.33 -0.78
CA LEU A 56 -8.05 -6.01 -1.39
C LEU A 56 -7.81 -4.92 -0.35
N ILE A 57 -8.42 -5.02 0.84
CA ILE A 57 -8.19 -4.10 1.95
C ILE A 57 -7.93 -4.91 3.22
N SER A 58 -6.78 -4.67 3.85
CA SER A 58 -6.36 -5.29 5.10
C SER A 58 -6.23 -4.25 6.22
N GLN A 59 -6.70 -4.59 7.42
CA GLN A 59 -6.63 -3.75 8.63
C GLN A 59 -5.40 -4.08 9.50
N ALA A 60 -4.40 -4.77 8.96
CA ALA A 60 -3.25 -5.30 9.71
C ALA A 60 -2.28 -4.22 10.28
N LEU A 61 -2.51 -2.94 9.99
CA LEU A 61 -1.76 -1.80 10.55
C LEU A 61 -2.37 -1.27 11.86
N GLY A 62 -3.53 -1.78 12.28
CA GLY A 62 -4.23 -1.35 13.50
C GLY A 62 -5.38 -0.37 13.21
N GLN A 63 -6.09 0.04 14.26
CA GLN A 63 -7.23 0.95 14.12
C GLN A 63 -6.79 2.30 13.54
N GLY A 64 -7.26 2.62 12.34
CA GLY A 64 -6.88 3.83 11.60
C GLY A 64 -5.84 3.59 10.50
N GLY A 65 -5.31 2.38 10.36
CA GLY A 65 -4.36 2.01 9.31
C GLY A 65 -4.90 0.91 8.39
N ARG A 66 -4.80 1.10 7.07
CA ARG A 66 -5.18 0.10 6.07
C ARG A 66 -4.04 -0.17 5.10
N VAL A 67 -3.96 -1.41 4.62
CA VAL A 67 -3.18 -1.76 3.42
C VAL A 67 -4.17 -2.07 2.31
N ILE A 68 -4.07 -1.34 1.21
CA ILE A 68 -4.97 -1.40 0.07
C ILE A 68 -4.17 -1.99 -1.10
N HIS A 69 -4.54 -3.19 -1.51
CA HIS A 69 -3.98 -3.87 -2.66
C HIS A 69 -4.72 -3.42 -3.92
N VAL A 70 -4.01 -2.73 -4.81
CA VAL A 70 -4.54 -2.19 -6.06
C VAL A 70 -4.25 -3.17 -7.20
N PRO A 71 -5.28 -3.71 -7.88
CA PRO A 71 -5.08 -4.44 -9.13
C PRO A 71 -4.43 -3.50 -10.15
N ALA A 72 -3.20 -3.82 -10.55
CA ALA A 72 -2.49 -3.11 -11.60
C ALA A 72 -1.46 -4.05 -12.23
N GLY A 73 -1.62 -4.35 -13.52
CA GLY A 73 -0.84 -5.38 -14.21
C GLY A 73 -1.06 -6.79 -13.65
N PRO A 74 -0.13 -7.74 -13.91
CA PRO A 74 -0.31 -9.13 -13.53
C PRO A 74 -0.42 -9.34 -12.02
N GLU A 75 -1.50 -9.93 -11.51
CA GLU A 75 -1.75 -10.21 -10.09
C GLU A 75 -0.88 -11.35 -9.52
N ARG A 76 0.43 -11.25 -9.71
CA ARG A 76 1.46 -12.20 -9.28
C ARG A 76 2.76 -11.42 -9.06
N PRO A 77 3.79 -11.99 -8.43
CA PRO A 77 5.11 -11.35 -8.37
C PRO A 77 5.57 -10.89 -9.75
N TYR A 78 6.05 -9.65 -9.83
CA TYR A 78 6.39 -9.00 -11.09
C TYR A 78 7.73 -8.29 -10.97
N PRO A 79 8.59 -8.31 -12.01
CA PRO A 79 9.93 -7.73 -11.92
C PRO A 79 9.88 -6.25 -11.56
N LYS A 80 10.62 -5.85 -10.54
CA LYS A 80 10.63 -4.47 -10.00
C LYS A 80 10.85 -3.39 -11.06
N HIS A 81 11.72 -3.68 -12.03
CA HIS A 81 12.06 -2.75 -13.10
C HIS A 81 10.97 -2.60 -14.17
N GLN A 82 9.98 -3.50 -14.20
CA GLN A 82 8.85 -3.46 -15.14
C GLN A 82 7.59 -2.86 -14.51
N VAL A 83 7.55 -2.68 -13.18
CA VAL A 83 6.39 -2.12 -12.47
C VAL A 83 6.00 -0.75 -13.03
N TYR A 84 6.97 0.02 -13.55
CA TYR A 84 6.72 1.32 -14.20
C TYR A 84 5.68 1.25 -15.32
N ASN A 85 5.58 0.14 -16.04
CA ASN A 85 4.61 -0.05 -17.12
C ASN A 85 3.16 -0.05 -16.64
N HIS A 86 2.93 -0.29 -15.34
CA HIS A 86 1.60 -0.38 -14.72
C HIS A 86 1.31 0.78 -13.77
N LEU A 87 2.16 1.82 -13.71
CA LEU A 87 1.92 2.99 -12.88
C LEU A 87 0.62 3.75 -13.24
N PRO A 88 0.25 3.94 -14.51
CA PRO A 88 -1.01 4.61 -14.84
C PRO A 88 -2.24 3.87 -14.27
N GLU A 89 -2.25 2.54 -14.38
CA GLU A 89 -3.31 1.69 -13.85
C GLU A 89 -3.33 1.72 -12.32
N PHE A 90 -2.15 1.66 -11.68
CA PHE A 90 -2.02 1.79 -10.23
C PHE A 90 -2.57 3.13 -9.72
N VAL A 91 -2.19 4.25 -10.35
CA VAL A 91 -2.67 5.59 -9.96
C VAL A 91 -4.18 5.70 -10.15
N ALA A 92 -4.73 5.18 -11.24
CA ALA A 92 -6.17 5.15 -11.46
C ALA A 92 -6.90 4.37 -10.35
N GLY A 93 -6.35 3.23 -9.93
CA GLY A 93 -6.90 2.44 -8.82
C GLY A 93 -6.82 3.16 -7.47
N VAL A 94 -5.72 3.86 -7.18
CA VAL A 94 -5.59 4.69 -5.96
C VAL A 94 -6.65 5.78 -5.93
N LEU A 95 -6.82 6.51 -7.03
CA LEU A 95 -7.81 7.58 -7.14
C LEU A 95 -9.25 7.05 -7.05
N ALA A 96 -9.53 5.92 -7.70
CA ALA A 96 -10.84 5.28 -7.65
C ALA A 96 -11.20 4.85 -6.23
N GLN A 97 -10.27 4.22 -5.50
CA GLN A 97 -10.50 3.81 -4.12
C GLN A 97 -10.70 5.02 -3.19
N ALA A 98 -9.86 6.05 -3.32
CA ALA A 98 -10.00 7.27 -2.51
C ALA A 98 -11.34 7.97 -2.77
N GLY A 99 -11.77 8.03 -4.04
CA GLY A 99 -13.07 8.56 -4.43
C GLY A 99 -14.25 7.74 -3.90
N ALA A 100 -14.17 6.41 -3.97
CA ALA A 100 -15.19 5.50 -3.43
C ALA A 100 -15.34 5.64 -1.90
N ASP A 101 -14.23 5.85 -1.20
CA ASP A 101 -14.22 6.07 0.24
C ASP A 101 -14.60 7.51 0.65
N GLY A 102 -14.74 8.43 -0.31
CA GLY A 102 -14.96 9.86 -0.04
C GLY A 102 -13.80 10.51 0.73
N ILE A 103 -12.57 10.04 0.53
CA ILE A 103 -11.38 10.46 1.26
C ILE A 103 -10.56 11.45 0.43
N THR A 104 -10.17 12.55 1.06
CA THR A 104 -9.06 13.40 0.63
C THR A 104 -7.87 13.22 1.58
N TYR A 105 -6.66 13.27 1.03
CA TYR A 105 -5.42 13.12 1.78
C TYR A 105 -4.77 14.47 2.03
N ASP A 106 -4.30 14.68 3.27
CA ASP A 106 -3.54 15.87 3.65
C ASP A 106 -2.07 15.75 3.21
N LEU A 107 -1.57 14.52 3.09
CA LEU A 107 -0.19 14.22 2.72
C LEU A 107 -0.09 12.92 1.91
N ILE A 108 0.79 12.93 0.91
CA ILE A 108 1.19 11.74 0.14
C ILE A 108 2.69 11.49 0.42
N HIS A 109 3.04 10.24 0.77
CA HIS A 109 4.41 9.77 0.97
C HIS A 109 4.67 8.55 0.08
N SER A 110 5.90 8.36 -0.40
CA SER A 110 6.32 7.25 -1.26
C SER A 110 7.74 6.79 -0.96
#